data_AF-A0A059KKW5-F1
#
_entry.id   AF-A0A059KKW5-F1
#
_cell.length_a   1.000
_cell.length_b   1.000
_cell.length_c   1.000
_cell.angle_alpha   90.00
_cell.angle_beta   90.00
_cell.angle_gamma   90.00
#
_symmetry.space_group_name_H-M   'P 1'
#
loop_
_entity.id
_entity.type
_entity.pdbx_description
1 polymer ?
#
loop_
_entity_poly.entity_id
_entity_poly.type
_entity_poly.pdbx_seq_one_letter_code
_entity_poly.pdbx_strand_id
1 'polypeptide(L)'
;MEPTVAERMPELVTYAAVLTPEQEWRADHADVAAWLDAAAEDNQFAASLRAGLARYGSLTERQVAAARSAMQRQASPAPDRSAPIDVSRIEAAFESARSAGLIRLRMTLGEGIKFSPAGENSRNAGGLYVKSSDGTYLGKVLGGKFSASRDCSDEQREEVIRVASNPAEEARAYGMRTGRCSICGLQLTDPASIDAGIGPICAEKFGFSA
;
A
#
# COMPACT_ATOMS: atom_id res chain seq x y z
N MET A 1 57.27 -1.70 -73.17
CA MET A 1 56.63 -2.85 -72.50
C MET A 1 57.20 -2.88 -71.09
N GLU A 2 56.45 -2.36 -70.13
CA GLU A 2 56.30 -2.82 -68.74
C GLU A 2 55.31 -1.86 -68.04
N PRO A 3 54.21 -2.36 -67.44
CA PRO A 3 53.17 -1.50 -66.88
C PRO A 3 53.56 -0.95 -65.51
N THR A 4 53.07 0.25 -65.24
CA THR A 4 53.28 1.04 -64.03
C THR A 4 52.72 0.37 -62.78
N VAL A 5 53.49 0.42 -61.70
CA VAL A 5 53.10 0.04 -60.32
C VAL A 5 52.14 1.10 -59.76
N ALA A 6 50.94 1.18 -60.32
CA ALA A 6 49.80 1.87 -59.73
C ALA A 6 48.70 0.83 -59.54
N GLU A 7 48.03 0.87 -58.39
CA GLU A 7 46.90 0.01 -58.01
C GLU A 7 47.25 -1.36 -57.40
N ARG A 8 47.83 -1.34 -56.20
CA ARG A 8 47.48 -2.34 -55.17
C ARG A 8 47.16 -1.61 -53.87
N MET A 9 46.02 -0.93 -53.84
CA MET A 9 45.35 -0.60 -52.58
C MET A 9 44.84 -1.92 -51.99
N PRO A 10 45.17 -2.30 -50.74
CA PRO A 10 44.49 -3.42 -50.11
C PRO A 10 43.03 -3.05 -49.90
N GLU A 11 42.11 -3.89 -50.38
CA GLU A 11 40.70 -3.85 -49.97
C GLU A 11 40.64 -3.89 -48.44
N LEU A 12 40.16 -2.81 -47.83
CA LEU A 12 39.80 -2.79 -46.43
C LEU A 12 38.56 -3.69 -46.26
N VAL A 13 38.79 -4.95 -45.91
CA VAL A 13 37.73 -5.86 -45.46
C VAL A 13 37.19 -5.31 -44.15
N THR A 14 36.03 -4.66 -44.20
CA THR A 14 35.30 -4.22 -43.01
C THR A 14 34.73 -5.45 -42.32
N TYR A 15 35.39 -5.93 -41.27
CA TYR A 15 34.78 -6.90 -40.35
C TYR A 15 33.65 -6.20 -39.62
N ALA A 16 32.40 -6.65 -39.85
CA ALA A 16 31.28 -6.25 -38.99
C ALA A 16 31.65 -6.62 -37.55
N ALA A 17 31.59 -5.65 -36.64
CA ALA A 17 31.88 -5.90 -35.23
C ALA A 17 30.89 -6.94 -34.69
N VAL A 18 31.41 -8.08 -34.22
CA VAL A 18 30.60 -9.10 -33.55
C VAL A 18 30.11 -8.48 -32.24
N LEU A 19 28.79 -8.39 -32.08
CA LEU A 19 28.17 -7.89 -30.86
C LEU A 19 28.45 -8.86 -29.70
N THR A 20 28.67 -8.33 -28.51
CA THR A 20 28.71 -9.15 -27.30
C THR A 20 27.31 -9.68 -26.98
N PRO A 21 27.18 -10.80 -26.23
CA PRO A 21 25.87 -11.30 -25.81
C PRO A 21 25.02 -10.25 -25.09
N GLU A 22 25.67 -9.37 -24.30
CA GLU A 22 24.99 -8.23 -23.67
C GLU A 22 24.48 -7.22 -24.70
N GLN A 23 25.26 -6.91 -25.74
CA GLN A 23 24.85 -5.98 -26.79
C GLN A 23 23.69 -6.53 -27.63
N GLU A 24 23.72 -7.83 -27.95
CA GLU A 24 22.61 -8.52 -28.63
C GLU A 24 21.35 -8.49 -27.76
N TRP A 25 21.47 -8.87 -26.49
CA TRP A 25 20.35 -8.86 -25.55
C TRP A 25 19.77 -7.45 -25.37
N ARG A 26 20.62 -6.42 -25.27
CA ARG A 26 20.17 -5.02 -25.15
C ARG A 26 19.44 -4.54 -26.38
N ALA A 27 19.79 -5.03 -27.58
CA ALA A 27 19.07 -4.73 -28.80
C ALA A 27 17.66 -5.36 -28.80
N ASP A 28 17.55 -6.62 -28.37
CA ASP A 28 16.28 -7.36 -28.33
C ASP A 28 15.34 -6.90 -27.21
N HIS A 29 15.88 -6.35 -26.13
CA HIS A 29 15.15 -5.88 -24.95
C HIS A 29 15.41 -4.40 -24.66
N ALA A 30 15.41 -3.57 -25.70
CA ALA A 30 15.77 -2.15 -25.61
C ALA A 30 14.95 -1.38 -24.56
N ASP A 31 13.67 -1.74 -24.38
CA ASP A 31 12.78 -1.16 -23.37
C ASP A 31 13.29 -1.41 -21.94
N VAL A 32 13.66 -2.65 -21.64
CA VAL A 32 14.18 -3.06 -20.34
C VAL A 32 15.59 -2.54 -20.13
N ALA A 33 16.44 -2.57 -21.16
CA ALA A 33 17.81 -2.06 -21.09
C ALA A 33 17.84 -0.57 -20.73
N ALA A 34 17.03 0.24 -21.42
CA ALA A 34 16.91 1.68 -21.13
C ALA A 34 16.41 1.93 -19.70
N TRP A 35 15.44 1.15 -19.23
CA TRP A 35 14.95 1.26 -17.85
C TRP A 35 16.00 0.88 -16.81
N LEU A 36 16.79 -0.18 -17.03
CA LEU A 36 17.85 -0.59 -16.12
C LEU A 36 18.92 0.49 -15.98
N ASP A 37 19.32 1.12 -17.08
CA ASP A 37 20.34 2.16 -17.04
C ASP A 37 19.84 3.42 -16.33
N ALA A 38 18.56 3.78 -16.52
CA ALA A 38 17.95 4.93 -15.85
C ALA A 38 17.62 4.69 -14.37
N ALA A 39 17.18 3.48 -14.00
CA ALA A 39 16.65 3.20 -12.65
C ALA A 39 17.68 2.58 -11.69
N ALA A 40 18.82 2.08 -12.16
CA ALA A 40 19.77 1.34 -11.32
C ALA A 40 20.40 2.17 -10.19
N GLU A 41 20.45 3.50 -10.30
CA GLU A 41 21.00 4.35 -9.24
C GLU A 41 20.08 4.41 -8.01
N ASP A 42 18.77 4.50 -8.23
CA ASP A 42 17.77 4.69 -7.16
C ASP A 42 16.89 3.46 -6.87
N ASN A 43 17.04 2.38 -7.64
CA ASN A 43 16.25 1.15 -7.50
C ASN A 43 17.16 -0.08 -7.36
N GLN A 44 17.27 -0.60 -6.14
CA GLN A 44 18.09 -1.77 -5.82
C GLN A 44 17.72 -3.01 -6.65
N PHE A 45 16.46 -3.16 -7.06
CA PHE A 45 16.04 -4.24 -7.94
C PHE A 45 16.59 -4.05 -9.37
N ALA A 46 16.53 -2.84 -9.92
CA ALA A 46 17.12 -2.52 -11.21
C ALA A 46 18.65 -2.67 -11.19
N ALA A 47 19.31 -2.22 -10.12
CA ALA A 47 20.76 -2.39 -9.92
C ALA A 47 21.18 -3.87 -9.96
N SER A 48 20.41 -4.74 -9.28
CA SER A 48 20.65 -6.19 -9.25
C SER A 48 20.51 -6.82 -10.64
N LEU A 49 19.47 -6.44 -11.40
CA LEU A 49 19.29 -6.93 -12.77
C LEU A 49 20.38 -6.42 -13.72
N ARG A 50 20.79 -5.16 -13.60
CA ARG A 50 21.89 -4.59 -14.41
C ARG A 50 23.22 -5.30 -14.14
N ALA A 51 23.52 -5.59 -12.88
CA ALA A 51 24.71 -6.37 -12.51
C ALA A 51 24.63 -7.81 -13.05
N GLY A 52 23.44 -8.43 -13.02
CA GLY A 52 23.20 -9.74 -13.62
C GLY A 52 23.44 -9.74 -15.14
N LEU A 53 22.91 -8.73 -15.84
CA LEU A 53 23.11 -8.56 -17.29
C LEU A 53 24.60 -8.41 -17.64
N ALA A 54 25.34 -7.55 -16.92
CA ALA A 54 26.77 -7.37 -17.14
C ALA A 54 27.59 -8.63 -16.84
N ARG A 55 27.13 -9.49 -15.92
CA ARG A 55 27.81 -10.73 -15.53
C ARG A 55 27.55 -11.89 -16.48
N TYR A 56 26.31 -12.03 -16.94
CA TYR A 56 25.86 -13.23 -17.67
C TYR A 56 25.55 -12.98 -19.14
N GLY A 57 25.53 -11.72 -19.59
CA GLY A 57 25.23 -11.31 -20.95
C GLY A 57 23.74 -11.30 -21.30
N SER A 58 22.88 -11.87 -20.45
CA SER A 58 21.42 -11.87 -20.67
C SER A 58 20.65 -11.94 -19.34
N LEU A 59 19.36 -11.61 -19.41
CA LEU A 59 18.40 -11.87 -18.35
C LEU A 59 17.44 -12.98 -18.78
N THR A 60 16.98 -13.77 -17.81
CA THR A 60 15.94 -14.77 -18.05
C THR A 60 14.60 -14.11 -18.40
N GLU A 61 13.75 -14.79 -19.15
CA GLU A 61 12.38 -14.33 -19.48
C GLU A 61 11.58 -13.87 -18.24
N ARG A 62 11.77 -14.56 -17.10
CA ARG A 62 11.12 -14.18 -15.84
C ARG A 62 11.65 -12.86 -15.29
N GLN A 63 12.95 -12.60 -15.41
CA GLN A 63 13.55 -11.32 -15.02
C GLN A 63 13.11 -10.19 -15.96
N VAL A 64 12.99 -10.46 -17.27
CA VAL A 64 12.44 -9.51 -18.25
C VAL A 64 10.98 -9.16 -17.91
N ALA A 65 10.14 -10.16 -17.66
CA ALA A 65 8.75 -9.95 -17.27
C ALA A 65 8.63 -9.17 -15.94
N ALA A 66 9.50 -9.45 -14.97
CA ALA A 66 9.54 -8.74 -13.70
C ALA A 66 9.97 -7.28 -13.87
N ALA A 67 10.95 -7.00 -14.74
CA ALA A 67 11.38 -5.64 -15.07
C ALA A 67 10.25 -4.84 -15.73
N ARG A 68 9.57 -5.41 -16.74
CA ARG A 68 8.40 -4.77 -17.39
C ARG A 68 7.26 -4.50 -16.40
N SER A 69 7.02 -5.42 -15.47
CA SER A 69 6.05 -5.21 -14.39
C SER A 69 6.46 -4.11 -13.41
N ALA A 70 7.76 -3.89 -13.21
CA ALA A 70 8.27 -2.77 -12.41
C ALA A 70 8.14 -1.43 -13.17
N MET A 71 8.47 -1.41 -14.46
CA MET A 71 8.28 -0.26 -15.36
C MET A 71 6.82 0.20 -15.37
N GLN A 72 5.88 -0.73 -15.53
CA GLN A 72 4.45 -0.42 -15.54
C GLN A 72 3.96 0.18 -14.21
N ARG A 73 4.48 -0.30 -13.07
CA ARG A 73 4.19 0.27 -11.75
C ARG A 73 4.79 1.66 -11.53
N GLN A 74 5.92 1.96 -12.18
CA GLN A 74 6.55 3.28 -12.12
C GLN A 74 5.86 4.28 -13.06
N ALA A 75 5.42 3.84 -14.24
CA ALA A 75 4.71 4.68 -15.21
C ALA A 75 3.27 5.00 -14.77
N SER A 76 2.64 4.06 -14.08
CA SER A 76 1.35 4.25 -13.41
C SER A 76 1.56 4.09 -11.90
N PRO A 77 2.19 5.07 -11.22
CA PRO A 77 2.24 5.05 -9.77
C PRO A 77 0.81 4.97 -9.29
N ALA A 78 0.52 4.03 -8.39
CA ALA A 78 -0.78 3.98 -7.74
C ALA A 78 -1.08 5.39 -7.22
N PRO A 79 -2.28 5.94 -7.47
CA PRO A 79 -2.59 7.30 -7.07
C PRO A 79 -2.19 7.46 -5.60
N ASP A 80 -1.46 8.53 -5.29
CA ASP A 80 -1.19 8.89 -3.91
C ASP A 80 -2.51 9.33 -3.29
N ARG A 81 -3.28 8.34 -2.84
CA ARG A 81 -4.58 8.47 -2.20
C ARG A 81 -4.42 8.98 -0.76
N SER A 82 -3.41 9.80 -0.48
CA SER A 82 -3.12 10.31 0.86
C SER A 82 -3.43 11.78 1.06
N ALA A 83 -4.35 12.33 0.25
CA ALA A 83 -5.03 13.57 0.60
C ALA A 83 -5.32 13.55 2.13
N PRO A 84 -4.85 14.55 2.89
CA PRO A 84 -4.91 14.51 4.34
C PRO A 84 -6.36 14.60 4.75
N ILE A 85 -6.96 13.43 4.94
CA ILE A 85 -8.27 13.32 5.55
C ILE A 85 -7.97 12.97 6.99
N ASP A 86 -8.18 13.97 7.83
CA ASP A 86 -7.84 13.88 9.25
C ASP A 86 -8.70 12.81 9.91
N VAL A 87 -8.11 11.62 10.06
CA VAL A 87 -8.66 10.50 10.82
C VAL A 87 -8.04 10.43 12.21
N SER A 88 -7.42 11.50 12.72
CA SER A 88 -6.83 11.53 14.07
C SER A 88 -7.87 11.30 15.16
N ARG A 89 -9.15 11.62 14.91
CA ARG A 89 -10.25 11.43 15.87
C ARG A 89 -10.45 9.97 16.26
N ILE A 90 -10.31 9.01 15.33
CA ILE A 90 -10.42 7.59 15.69
C ILE A 90 -9.23 7.17 16.55
N GLU A 91 -8.02 7.66 16.28
CA GLU A 91 -6.85 7.38 17.11
C GLU A 91 -7.01 7.95 18.52
N ALA A 92 -7.48 9.21 18.63
CA ALA A 92 -7.77 9.85 19.91
C ALA A 92 -8.80 9.07 20.74
N ALA A 93 -9.85 8.55 20.10
CA ALA A 93 -10.86 7.73 20.78
C ALA A 93 -10.27 6.43 21.35
N PHE A 94 -9.40 5.75 20.58
CA PHE A 94 -8.71 4.55 21.05
C PHE A 94 -7.68 4.84 22.14
N GLU A 95 -7.02 6.00 22.09
CA GLU A 95 -6.08 6.43 23.14
C GLU A 95 -6.79 6.77 24.44
N SER A 96 -7.95 7.42 24.36
CA SER A 96 -8.83 7.63 25.52
C SER A 96 -9.21 6.29 26.17
N ALA A 97 -9.64 5.32 25.36
CA ALA A 97 -10.04 4.00 25.85
C ALA A 97 -8.87 3.20 26.46
N ARG A 98 -7.67 3.33 25.87
CA ARG A 98 -6.44 2.76 26.41
C ARG A 98 -6.11 3.38 27.77
N SER A 99 -6.13 4.71 27.86
CA SER A 99 -5.87 5.46 29.10
C SER A 99 -6.90 5.15 30.19
N ALA A 100 -8.16 4.88 29.82
CA ALA A 100 -9.21 4.43 30.72
C ALA A 100 -9.13 2.93 31.10
N GLY A 101 -8.03 2.25 30.77
CA GLY A 101 -7.75 0.87 31.16
C GLY A 101 -8.65 -0.18 30.50
N LEU A 102 -9.22 0.10 29.32
CA LEU A 102 -10.08 -0.86 28.64
C LEU A 102 -9.26 -1.97 27.98
N ILE A 103 -9.43 -3.22 28.45
CA ILE A 103 -8.67 -4.37 27.96
C ILE A 103 -9.03 -4.73 26.50
N ARG A 104 -10.30 -4.55 26.11
CA ARG A 104 -10.77 -4.85 24.74
C ARG A 104 -10.99 -3.56 23.95
N LEU A 105 -9.95 -3.15 23.25
CA LEU A 105 -9.97 -2.01 22.34
C LEU A 105 -10.41 -2.48 20.96
N ARG A 106 -11.70 -2.29 20.64
CA ARG A 106 -12.24 -2.51 19.30
C ARG A 106 -13.43 -1.59 19.06
N MET A 107 -13.73 -1.31 17.80
CA MET A 107 -14.88 -0.50 17.41
C MET A 107 -15.39 -0.95 16.04
N THR A 108 -16.71 -1.09 15.89
CA THR A 108 -17.36 -1.43 14.62
C THR A 108 -18.22 -0.26 14.15
N LEU A 109 -17.92 0.32 12.99
CA LEU A 109 -18.61 1.50 12.46
C LEU A 109 -19.20 1.22 11.07
N GLY A 110 -20.08 2.11 10.59
CA GLY A 110 -20.66 2.01 9.25
C GLY A 110 -21.27 0.64 8.95
N GLU A 111 -21.01 0.11 7.77
CA GLU A 111 -21.43 -1.22 7.29
C GLU A 111 -20.61 -2.37 7.86
N GLY A 112 -20.05 -2.19 9.06
CA GLY A 112 -19.32 -3.23 9.78
C GLY A 112 -17.80 -3.13 9.67
N ILE A 113 -17.28 -1.94 9.36
CA ILE A 113 -15.85 -1.64 9.40
C ILE A 113 -15.34 -1.76 10.84
N LYS A 114 -14.34 -2.60 11.05
CA LYS A 114 -13.75 -2.93 12.35
C LYS A 114 -12.40 -2.25 12.52
N PHE A 115 -12.25 -1.53 13.61
CA PHE A 115 -10.99 -0.94 14.08
C PHE A 115 -10.49 -1.70 15.31
N SER A 116 -9.18 -1.96 15.36
CA SER A 116 -8.51 -2.59 16.51
C SER A 116 -7.04 -2.18 16.57
N PRO A 117 -6.39 -2.09 17.74
CA PRO A 117 -4.97 -1.78 17.83
C PRO A 117 -4.12 -2.78 17.05
N ALA A 118 -3.09 -2.27 16.38
CA ALA A 118 -2.00 -3.10 15.93
C ALA A 118 -1.25 -3.69 17.13
N GLY A 119 -0.65 -4.87 16.97
CA GLY A 119 0.14 -5.50 18.02
C GLY A 119 1.33 -4.63 18.43
N GLU A 120 1.62 -4.59 19.73
CA GLU A 120 2.69 -3.76 20.32
C GLU A 120 4.07 -4.07 19.73
N ASN A 121 4.33 -5.34 19.40
CA ASN A 121 5.59 -5.79 18.80
C ASN A 121 5.58 -5.76 17.26
N SER A 122 4.53 -5.19 16.64
CA SER A 122 4.44 -5.13 15.17
C SER A 122 5.16 -3.90 14.62
N ARG A 123 5.54 -3.95 13.34
CA ARG A 123 6.03 -2.78 12.58
C ARG A 123 5.01 -1.61 12.54
N ASN A 124 3.78 -1.84 12.98
CA ASN A 124 2.67 -0.89 12.98
C ASN A 124 2.26 -0.52 14.41
N ALA A 125 3.11 -0.74 15.42
CA ALA A 125 2.84 -0.38 16.81
C ALA A 125 2.31 1.05 16.94
N GLY A 126 1.30 1.24 17.78
CA GLY A 126 0.58 2.51 17.93
C GLY A 126 -0.53 2.76 16.91
N GLY A 127 -0.59 2.00 15.81
CA GLY A 127 -1.64 2.16 14.79
C GLY A 127 -2.92 1.35 15.08
N LEU A 128 -3.93 1.57 14.23
CA LEU A 128 -5.17 0.79 14.19
C LEU A 128 -5.24 -0.02 12.90
N TYR A 129 -5.50 -1.32 13.00
CA TYR A 129 -5.90 -2.13 11.86
C TYR A 129 -7.36 -1.92 11.54
N VAL A 130 -7.64 -1.88 10.24
CA VAL A 130 -8.97 -1.70 9.67
C VAL A 130 -9.34 -2.96 8.91
N LYS A 131 -10.51 -3.53 9.21
CA LYS A 131 -11.05 -4.70 8.52
C LYS A 131 -12.50 -4.48 8.12
N SER A 132 -12.94 -5.08 7.03
CA SER A 132 -14.36 -5.12 6.65
C SER A 132 -15.17 -6.05 7.54
N SER A 133 -16.48 -6.08 7.29
CA SER A 133 -17.45 -6.91 8.01
C SER A 133 -17.14 -8.41 7.91
N ASP A 134 -16.65 -8.88 6.77
CA ASP A 134 -16.19 -10.25 6.50
C ASP A 134 -14.81 -10.58 7.10
N GLY A 135 -14.07 -9.57 7.57
CA GLY A 135 -12.74 -9.72 8.16
C GLY A 135 -11.57 -9.48 7.19
N THR A 136 -11.84 -9.13 5.94
CA THR A 136 -10.80 -8.73 4.97
C THR A 136 -10.02 -7.52 5.49
N TYR A 137 -8.69 -7.55 5.36
CA TYR A 137 -7.82 -6.48 5.85
C TYR A 137 -7.80 -5.32 4.86
N LEU A 138 -8.34 -4.18 5.27
CA LEU A 138 -8.48 -2.99 4.42
C LEU A 138 -7.31 -2.03 4.55
N GLY A 139 -6.49 -2.16 5.59
CA GLY A 139 -5.34 -1.30 5.80
C GLY A 139 -5.18 -0.88 7.26
N LYS A 140 -4.53 0.26 7.47
CA LYS A 140 -4.23 0.78 8.80
C LYS A 140 -4.38 2.29 8.90
N VAL A 141 -4.75 2.76 10.09
CA VAL A 141 -4.63 4.16 10.50
C VAL A 141 -3.40 4.29 11.37
N LEU A 142 -2.53 5.25 11.04
CA LEU A 142 -1.37 5.60 11.87
C LEU A 142 -0.97 7.05 11.61
N GLY A 143 -0.89 7.86 12.66
CA GLY A 143 -0.45 9.25 12.57
C GLY A 143 -1.41 10.11 11.75
N GLY A 144 -2.72 9.96 12.00
CA GLY A 144 -3.79 10.70 11.33
C GLY A 144 -4.01 10.33 9.86
N LYS A 145 -3.36 9.27 9.35
CA LYS A 145 -3.44 8.84 7.95
C LYS A 145 -3.96 7.41 7.82
N PHE A 146 -4.94 7.21 6.95
CA PHE A 146 -5.33 5.87 6.49
C PHE A 146 -4.46 5.42 5.32
N SER A 147 -3.80 4.27 5.47
CA SER A 147 -3.04 3.59 4.42
C SER A 147 -3.78 2.32 4.00
N ALA A 148 -4.43 2.38 2.84
CA ALA A 148 -5.22 1.28 2.28
C ALA A 148 -4.33 0.07 1.89
N SER A 149 -4.87 -1.13 2.06
CA SER A 149 -4.28 -2.37 1.56
C SER A 149 -4.57 -2.54 0.06
N ARG A 150 -3.99 -3.58 -0.53
CA ARG A 150 -4.27 -3.94 -1.94
C ARG A 150 -5.68 -4.48 -2.14
N ASP A 151 -6.29 -5.01 -1.10
CA ASP A 151 -7.61 -5.65 -1.13
C ASP A 151 -8.73 -4.66 -0.76
N CYS A 152 -8.38 -3.41 -0.49
CA CYS A 152 -9.32 -2.33 -0.18
C CYS A 152 -9.84 -1.71 -1.47
N SER A 153 -11.14 -1.82 -1.74
CA SER A 153 -11.79 -1.10 -2.84
C SER A 153 -11.82 0.41 -2.59
N ASP A 154 -12.12 1.19 -3.61
CA ASP A 154 -12.24 2.65 -3.47
C ASP A 154 -13.46 3.01 -2.60
N GLU A 155 -14.57 2.28 -2.71
CA GLU A 155 -15.77 2.44 -1.89
C GLU A 155 -15.47 2.13 -0.40
N GLN A 156 -14.76 1.03 -0.14
CA GLN A 156 -14.34 0.69 1.23
C GLN A 156 -13.41 1.75 1.80
N ARG A 157 -12.50 2.28 0.97
CA ARG A 157 -11.60 3.34 1.40
C ARG A 157 -12.37 4.60 1.79
N GLU A 158 -13.32 5.02 0.96
CA GLU A 158 -14.19 6.17 1.23
C GLU A 158 -15.01 5.96 2.50
N GLU A 159 -15.55 4.76 2.71
CA GLU A 159 -16.28 4.43 3.92
C GLU A 159 -15.39 4.51 5.16
N VAL A 160 -14.19 3.90 5.14
CA VAL A 160 -13.24 3.94 6.27
C VAL A 160 -12.93 5.38 6.66
N ILE A 161 -12.67 6.22 5.66
CA ILE A 161 -12.41 7.65 5.85
C ILE A 161 -13.61 8.35 6.50
N ARG A 162 -14.81 8.14 5.93
CA ARG A 162 -16.05 8.75 6.41
C ARG A 162 -16.27 8.40 7.88
N VAL A 163 -16.21 7.11 8.23
CA VAL A 163 -16.51 6.67 9.60
C VAL A 163 -15.45 7.09 10.61
N ALA A 164 -14.17 7.12 10.20
CA ALA A 164 -13.07 7.50 11.07
C ALA A 164 -13.04 9.02 11.37
N SER A 165 -13.64 9.84 10.50
CA SER A 165 -13.71 11.29 10.68
C SER A 165 -14.70 11.74 11.77
N ASN A 166 -15.68 10.91 12.12
CA ASN A 166 -16.64 11.18 13.19
C ASN A 166 -17.05 9.89 13.92
N PRO A 167 -16.12 9.27 14.66
CA PRO A 167 -16.32 7.93 15.21
C PRO A 167 -17.39 7.90 16.31
N ALA A 168 -17.63 9.01 17.01
CA ALA A 168 -18.63 9.10 18.07
C ALA A 168 -20.05 8.99 17.50
N GLU A 169 -20.36 9.78 16.48
CA GLU A 169 -21.66 9.77 15.82
C GLU A 169 -21.93 8.42 15.14
N GLU A 170 -20.93 7.88 14.45
CA GLU A 170 -21.03 6.59 13.76
C GLU A 170 -21.19 5.41 14.73
N ALA A 171 -20.56 5.45 15.91
CA ALA A 171 -20.73 4.42 16.93
C ALA A 171 -22.16 4.39 17.48
N ARG A 172 -22.78 5.56 17.66
CA ARG A 172 -24.19 5.70 18.09
C ARG A 172 -25.13 5.24 16.99
N ALA A 173 -24.92 5.70 15.76
CA ALA A 173 -25.71 5.30 14.59
C ALA A 173 -25.66 3.78 14.35
N TYR A 174 -24.49 3.15 14.55
CA TYR A 174 -24.34 1.70 14.49
C TYR A 174 -25.22 1.01 15.53
N GLY A 175 -25.21 1.45 16.79
CA GLY A 175 -26.01 0.82 17.83
C GLY A 175 -27.50 1.06 17.69
N MET A 176 -27.94 2.22 17.23
CA MET A 176 -29.35 2.49 16.89
C MET A 176 -29.85 1.56 15.79
N ARG A 177 -29.05 1.35 14.74
CA ARG A 177 -29.43 0.49 13.61
C ARG A 177 -29.40 -1.01 13.95
N THR A 178 -28.45 -1.44 14.77
CA THR A 178 -28.21 -2.88 15.01
C THR A 178 -28.74 -3.38 16.34
N GLY A 179 -29.09 -2.49 17.27
CA GLY A 179 -29.39 -2.83 18.66
C GLY A 179 -28.16 -3.33 19.44
N ARG A 180 -26.93 -3.14 18.94
CA ARG A 180 -25.69 -3.62 19.56
C ARG A 180 -24.66 -2.52 19.68
N CYS A 181 -23.99 -2.43 20.83
CA CYS A 181 -22.93 -1.44 21.03
C CYS A 181 -21.76 -1.66 20.05
N SER A 182 -21.37 -0.61 19.33
CA SER A 182 -20.23 -0.61 18.38
C SER A 182 -18.90 -1.12 18.99
N ILE A 183 -18.68 -0.87 20.28
CA ILE A 183 -17.42 -1.14 20.98
C ILE A 183 -17.40 -2.55 21.55
N CYS A 184 -18.23 -2.82 22.57
CA CYS A 184 -18.24 -4.12 23.25
C CYS A 184 -19.01 -5.20 22.47
N GLY A 185 -19.86 -4.83 21.52
CA GLY A 185 -20.68 -5.74 20.74
C GLY A 185 -21.85 -6.37 21.49
N LEU A 186 -22.11 -5.97 22.74
CA LEU A 186 -23.25 -6.44 23.51
C LEU A 186 -24.55 -5.81 23.00
N GLN A 187 -25.66 -6.53 23.17
CA GLN A 187 -27.00 -6.00 22.88
C GLN A 187 -27.31 -4.84 23.83
N LEU A 188 -27.88 -3.76 23.29
CA LEU A 188 -28.39 -2.64 24.06
C LEU A 188 -29.75 -3.04 24.62
N THR A 189 -29.84 -3.20 25.94
CA THR A 189 -31.06 -3.63 26.63
C THR A 189 -31.61 -2.58 27.60
N ASP A 190 -30.73 -1.70 28.08
CA ASP A 190 -31.12 -0.57 28.92
C ASP A 190 -31.73 0.55 28.05
N PRO A 191 -32.87 1.14 28.43
CA PRO A 191 -33.55 2.17 27.63
C PRO A 191 -32.66 3.37 27.28
N ALA A 192 -31.85 3.87 28.21
CA ALA A 192 -30.96 5.00 27.94
C ALA A 192 -29.85 4.61 26.96
N SER A 193 -29.37 3.37 27.03
CA SER A 193 -28.38 2.84 26.07
C SER A 193 -28.96 2.62 24.68
N ILE A 194 -30.23 2.22 24.57
CA ILE A 194 -30.97 2.09 23.31
C ILE A 194 -31.14 3.47 22.67
N ASP A 195 -31.67 4.44 23.42
CA ASP A 195 -31.86 5.83 22.96
C ASP A 195 -30.54 6.47 22.54
N ALA A 196 -29.47 6.25 23.29
CA ALA A 196 -28.15 6.79 22.97
C ALA A 196 -27.44 6.06 21.82
N GLY A 197 -27.87 4.84 21.46
CA GLY A 197 -27.19 3.98 20.50
C GLY A 197 -25.85 3.40 20.99
N ILE A 198 -25.51 3.56 22.27
CA ILE A 198 -24.22 3.16 22.82
C ILE A 198 -24.34 2.95 24.34
N GLY A 199 -23.63 1.96 24.88
CA GLY A 199 -23.57 1.77 26.33
C GLY A 199 -22.75 2.86 27.03
N PRO A 200 -23.17 3.35 28.22
CA PRO A 200 -22.57 4.50 28.88
C PRO A 200 -21.08 4.31 29.20
N ILE A 201 -20.68 3.13 29.66
CA ILE A 201 -19.28 2.79 29.97
C ILE A 201 -18.41 2.88 28.70
N CYS A 202 -18.93 2.42 27.56
CA CYS A 202 -18.19 2.46 26.30
C CYS A 202 -18.08 3.89 25.79
N ALA A 203 -19.14 4.69 25.89
CA ALA A 203 -19.12 6.10 25.53
C ALA A 203 -18.11 6.88 26.37
N GLU A 204 -18.13 6.71 27.68
CA GLU A 204 -17.21 7.38 28.61
C GLU A 204 -15.76 7.03 28.29
N LYS A 205 -15.45 5.73 28.21
CA LYS A 205 -14.07 5.28 28.00
C LYS A 205 -13.49 5.70 26.65
N PHE A 206 -14.31 5.80 25.61
CA PHE A 206 -13.85 6.28 24.30
C PHE A 206 -13.89 7.80 24.16
N GLY A 207 -14.28 8.54 25.21
CA GLY A 207 -14.36 10.01 25.18
C GLY A 207 -15.53 10.55 24.36
N PHE A 208 -16.63 9.81 24.27
CA PHE A 208 -17.85 10.19 23.52
C PHE A 208 -18.93 10.80 24.41
N SER A 209 -18.66 10.92 25.71
CA SER A 209 -19.53 11.59 26.68
C SER A 209 -19.25 13.09 26.66
N ALA A 210 -20.01 13.83 25.86
CA ALA A 210 -20.15 15.29 25.93
C ALA A 210 -21.64 15.61 26.14
#